data_AF-A0A1M6PQY4-F1
#
_entry.id   AF-A0A1M6PQY4-F1
#
_cell.length_a   1.000
_cell.length_b   1.000
_cell.length_c   1.000
_cell.angle_alpha   90.00
_cell.angle_beta   90.00
_cell.angle_gamma   90.00
#
_symmetry.space_group_name_H-M   'P 1'
#
loop_
_entity.id
_entity.type
_entity.pdbx_description
1 polymer ?
#
loop_
_entity_poly.entity_id
_entity_poly.type
_entity_poly.pdbx_seq_one_letter_code
_entity_poly.pdbx_strand_id
1 'polypeptide(L)'
;MDEKKLKSVRMAGREVHDYYESISGNNKIVSISYRLLNTAKVRNKKDFMDIVLRVFMGCNKSVPMIFLEIMSEKEIDFESIAYAFIAGLISEKYEPNVEGGK
;
A
#
# COMPACT_ATOMS: atom_id res chain seq x y z
N MET A 1 3.49 3.44 17.11
CA MET A 1 3.35 3.84 15.70
C MET A 1 2.48 5.10 15.63
N ASP A 2 2.86 6.11 14.84
CA ASP A 2 2.05 7.33 14.65
C ASP A 2 0.85 7.05 13.72
N GLU A 3 -0.37 7.37 14.17
CA GLU A 3 -1.61 7.22 13.41
C GLU A 3 -1.56 7.96 12.07
N LYS A 4 -0.90 9.12 12.04
CA LYS A 4 -0.72 9.92 10.81
C LYS A 4 0.11 9.15 9.79
N LYS A 5 1.16 8.45 10.22
CA LYS A 5 1.99 7.61 9.35
C LYS A 5 1.17 6.46 8.75
N LEU A 6 0.35 5.78 9.55
CA LEU A 6 -0.51 4.68 9.06
C LEU A 6 -1.53 5.18 8.04
N LYS A 7 -2.16 6.33 8.28
CA LYS A 7 -3.07 6.96 7.32
C LYS A 7 -2.36 7.30 6.01
N SER A 8 -1.16 7.89 6.07
CA SER A 8 -0.38 8.20 4.87
C SER A 8 -0.01 6.96 4.06
N VAL A 9 0.38 5.86 4.72
CA VAL A 9 0.71 4.59 4.04
C VAL A 9 -0.53 3.98 3.40
N ARG A 10 -1.67 3.99 4.09
CA ARG A 10 -2.94 3.52 3.54
C ARG A 10 -3.35 4.35 2.32
N MET A 11 -3.22 5.68 2.39
CA MET A 11 -3.46 6.57 1.25
C MET A 11 -2.56 6.24 0.06
N ALA A 12 -1.28 5.96 0.29
CA ALA A 12 -0.37 5.54 -0.77
C ALA A 12 -0.80 4.21 -1.43
N GLY A 13 -1.28 3.24 -0.64
CA GLY A 13 -1.86 2.01 -1.17
C GLY A 13 -3.08 2.27 -2.05
N ARG A 14 -3.93 3.20 -1.63
CA ARG A 14 -5.13 3.59 -2.37
C ARG A 14 -4.82 4.33 -3.67
N GLU A 15 -3.83 5.20 -3.68
CA GLU A 15 -3.38 5.84 -4.91
C GLU A 15 -2.84 4.84 -5.95
N VAL A 16 -2.23 3.74 -5.47
CA VAL A 16 -1.80 2.64 -6.34
C VAL A 16 -3.01 1.85 -6.85
N HIS A 17 -4.02 1.63 -6.01
CA HIS A 17 -5.30 1.03 -6.42
C HIS A 17 -5.90 1.84 -7.57
N ASP A 18 -6.14 3.13 -7.37
CA ASP A 18 -6.78 4.02 -8.35
C ASP A 18 -6.02 4.01 -9.69
N TYR A 19 -4.68 4.02 -9.64
CA TYR A 19 -3.85 3.90 -10.84
C TYR A 19 -4.10 2.59 -11.60
N TYR A 20 -3.95 1.43 -10.94
CA TYR A 20 -4.07 0.15 -11.63
C TYR A 20 -5.50 -0.18 -12.05
N GLU A 21 -6.50 0.29 -11.31
CA GLU A 21 -7.91 0.21 -11.71
C GLU A 21 -8.12 0.96 -13.03
N SER A 22 -7.53 2.16 -13.17
CA SER A 22 -7.68 2.99 -14.38
C SER A 22 -7.03 2.41 -15.64
N ILE A 23 -5.97 1.60 -15.52
CA ILE A 23 -5.20 1.10 -16.69
C ILE A 23 -5.31 -0.40 -16.96
N SER A 24 -5.69 -1.21 -15.96
CA SER A 24 -5.57 -2.68 -16.06
C SER A 24 -6.66 -3.47 -15.34
N GLY A 25 -7.62 -2.78 -14.71
CA GLY A 25 -8.67 -3.40 -13.91
C GLY A 25 -8.15 -4.15 -12.67
N ASN A 26 -9.05 -4.88 -12.01
CA ASN A 26 -8.83 -5.42 -10.65
C ASN A 26 -7.83 -6.60 -10.56
N ASN A 27 -7.58 -7.32 -11.66
CA ASN A 27 -6.74 -8.54 -11.61
C ASN A 27 -5.30 -8.26 -11.14
N LYS A 28 -4.75 -7.10 -11.51
CA LYS A 28 -3.38 -6.72 -11.13
C LYS A 28 -3.29 -6.40 -9.64
N ILE A 29 -4.30 -5.70 -9.11
CA ILE A 29 -4.41 -5.34 -7.69
C ILE A 29 -4.45 -6.61 -6.82
N VAL A 30 -5.31 -7.57 -7.18
CA VAL A 30 -5.42 -8.85 -6.46
C VAL A 30 -4.09 -9.59 -6.44
N SER A 31 -3.44 -9.72 -7.59
CA SER A 31 -2.14 -10.42 -7.71
C SER A 31 -1.03 -9.76 -6.91
N ILE A 32 -0.94 -8.43 -6.92
CA ILE A 32 0.03 -7.67 -6.11
C ILE A 32 -0.25 -7.84 -4.62
N SER A 33 -1.51 -7.75 -4.21
CA SER A 33 -1.93 -7.84 -2.80
C SER A 33 -1.59 -9.19 -2.19
N TYR A 34 -1.80 -10.29 -2.92
CA TYR A 34 -1.41 -11.62 -2.46
C TYR A 34 0.11 -11.74 -2.26
N ARG A 35 0.93 -11.23 -3.19
CA ARG A 35 2.39 -11.26 -3.04
C ARG A 35 2.87 -10.46 -1.83
N LEU A 36 2.34 -9.24 -1.65
CA LEU A 36 2.66 -8.39 -0.50
C LEU A 36 2.22 -9.03 0.82
N LEU A 37 1.04 -9.63 0.87
CA LEU A 37 0.54 -10.29 2.06
C LEU A 37 1.40 -11.51 2.43
N ASN A 38 1.83 -12.29 1.43
CA ASN A 38 2.67 -13.46 1.66
C ASN A 38 4.05 -13.07 2.19
N THR A 39 4.69 -12.04 1.64
CA THR A 39 5.99 -11.56 2.15
C THR A 39 5.86 -10.91 3.53
N ALA A 40 4.77 -10.17 3.78
CA ALA A 40 4.49 -9.59 5.09
C ALA A 40 4.33 -10.66 6.19
N LYS A 41 3.56 -11.72 5.93
CA LYS A 41 3.31 -12.83 6.88
C LYS A 41 4.58 -13.52 7.37
N VAL A 42 5.58 -13.67 6.51
CA VAL A 42 6.87 -14.29 6.86
C VAL A 42 7.94 -13.25 7.23
N ARG A 43 7.55 -11.98 7.41
CA ARG A 43 8.43 -10.86 7.74
C ARG A 43 9.61 -10.69 6.77
N ASN A 44 9.44 -11.09 5.51
CA ASN A 44 10.45 -10.93 4.47
C ASN A 44 10.41 -9.49 3.91
N LYS A 45 11.06 -8.58 4.64
CA LYS A 45 11.12 -7.15 4.32
C LYS A 45 11.74 -6.87 2.94
N LYS A 46 12.73 -7.66 2.54
CA LYS A 46 13.43 -7.51 1.27
C LYS A 46 12.48 -7.76 0.09
N ASP A 47 11.83 -8.91 0.07
CA ASP A 47 10.90 -9.25 -1.02
C ASP A 47 9.66 -8.33 -1.01
N PHE A 48 9.20 -7.93 0.17
CA PHE A 48 8.16 -6.91 0.30
C PHE A 48 8.58 -5.60 -0.38
N MET A 49 9.78 -5.10 -0.10
CA MET A 49 10.29 -3.87 -0.70
C MET A 49 10.52 -3.99 -2.21
N ASP A 50 10.99 -5.14 -2.71
CA ASP A 50 11.13 -5.40 -4.15
C ASP A 50 9.79 -5.37 -4.89
N ILE A 51 8.69 -5.77 -4.22
CA ILE A 51 7.34 -5.65 -4.77
C ILE A 51 6.89 -4.18 -4.73
N VAL A 52 7.10 -3.47 -3.63
CA VAL A 52 6.78 -2.03 -3.50
C VAL A 52 7.49 -1.22 -4.59
N LEU A 53 8.79 -1.42 -4.79
CA LEU A 53 9.56 -0.73 -5.84
C LEU A 53 8.96 -0.96 -7.24
N ARG A 54 8.63 -2.21 -7.57
CA ARG A 54 8.02 -2.56 -8.87
C ARG A 54 6.63 -1.93 -9.04
N VAL A 55 5.84 -1.88 -7.98
CA VAL A 55 4.52 -1.26 -7.97
C VAL A 55 4.63 0.23 -8.29
N PHE A 56 5.47 0.95 -7.55
CA PHE A 56 5.64 2.40 -7.72
C PHE A 56 6.33 2.77 -9.03
N MET A 57 7.28 1.95 -9.50
CA MET A 57 7.87 2.07 -10.84
C MET A 57 6.79 1.93 -11.92
N GLY A 58 5.90 0.95 -11.79
CA GLY A 58 4.77 0.78 -12.71
C GLY A 58 3.79 1.95 -12.69
N CYS A 59 3.64 2.64 -11.55
CA CYS A 59 2.82 3.84 -11.42
C CYS A 59 3.53 5.14 -11.87
N ASN A 60 4.81 5.08 -12.23
CA ASN A 60 5.68 6.26 -12.44
C ASN A 60 5.65 7.24 -11.25
N LYS A 61 5.66 6.70 -10.02
CA LYS A 61 5.63 7.46 -8.76
C LYS A 61 6.85 7.15 -7.89
N SER A 62 7.25 8.12 -7.07
CA SER A 62 8.28 7.91 -6.06
C SER A 62 7.76 7.05 -4.90
N VAL A 63 8.62 6.18 -4.36
CA VAL A 63 8.29 5.39 -3.17
C VAL A 63 8.28 6.30 -1.93
N PRO A 64 7.21 6.27 -1.09
CA PRO A 64 7.17 7.00 0.16
C PRO A 64 8.31 6.61 1.11
N MET A 65 8.95 7.60 1.75
CA MET A 65 10.14 7.41 2.60
C MET A 65 9.92 6.39 3.74
N ILE A 66 8.68 6.25 4.22
CA ILE A 66 8.33 5.29 5.27
C ILE A 66 8.65 3.82 4.92
N PHE A 67 8.63 3.46 3.63
CA PHE A 67 9.06 2.13 3.19
C PHE A 67 10.58 1.92 3.30
N LEU A 68 11.38 3.00 3.30
CA LEU A 68 12.80 2.92 3.62
C LEU A 68 13.01 2.84 5.14
N GLU A 69 12.17 3.52 5.93
CA GLU A 69 12.29 3.48 7.39
C GLU A 69 12.08 2.06 7.96
N ILE A 70 11.14 1.28 7.42
CA ILE A 70 10.90 -0.12 7.84
C ILE A 70 12.04 -1.08 7.48
N MET A 71 12.91 -0.70 6.54
CA MET A 71 14.11 -1.46 6.15
C MET A 71 15.28 -1.20 7.09
N SER A 72 15.27 -0.10 7.84
CA SER A 72 16.29 0.22 8.83
C SER A 72 16.06 -0.52 10.16
N GLU A 73 17.06 -0.53 11.04
CA GLU A 73 16.96 -1.08 12.40
C GLU A 73 16.10 -0.24 13.36
N LYS A 74 15.42 0.81 12.86
CA LYS A 74 14.51 1.63 13.65
C LYS A 74 13.32 0.79 14.16
N GLU A 75 12.84 1.11 15.35
CA GLU A 75 11.63 0.52 15.97
C GLU A 75 10.33 0.96 15.27
N ILE A 76 10.21 0.67 13.96
CA ILE A 76 8.98 0.85 13.22
C ILE A 76 8.40 -0.53 12.93
N ASP A 77 7.14 -0.72 13.33
CA ASP A 77 6.45 -1.98 13.17
C ASP A 77 6.14 -2.25 11.68
N PHE A 78 6.94 -3.12 11.08
CA PHE A 78 6.86 -3.49 9.68
C PHE A 78 5.46 -3.99 9.31
N GLU A 79 4.85 -4.83 10.15
CA GLU A 79 3.52 -5.39 9.93
C GLU A 79 2.45 -4.31 9.79
N SER A 80 2.40 -3.35 10.71
CA SER A 80 1.42 -2.26 10.63
C SER A 80 1.59 -1.43 9.34
N ILE A 81 2.81 -1.18 8.89
CA ILE A 81 3.06 -0.47 7.62
C ILE A 81 2.63 -1.34 6.43
N ALA A 82 3.01 -2.61 6.42
CA ALA A 82 2.67 -3.54 5.36
C ALA A 82 1.14 -3.70 5.24
N TYR A 83 0.45 -3.92 6.35
CA TYR A 83 -0.99 -4.10 6.37
C TYR A 83 -1.75 -2.81 6.08
N ALA A 84 -1.27 -1.64 6.53
CA ALA A 84 -1.86 -0.37 6.14
C ALA A 84 -1.80 -0.16 4.62
N PHE A 85 -0.66 -0.47 4.00
CA PHE A 85 -0.49 -0.34 2.55
C PHE A 85 -1.39 -1.31 1.79
N ILE A 86 -1.41 -2.59 2.19
CA ILE A 86 -2.27 -3.61 1.58
C ILE A 86 -3.75 -3.23 1.74
N ALA A 87 -4.17 -2.74 2.91
CA ALA A 87 -5.54 -2.31 3.14
C ALA A 87 -5.98 -1.14 2.26
N GLY A 88 -5.05 -0.22 1.94
CA GLY A 88 -5.30 0.82 0.95
C GLY A 88 -5.35 0.27 -0.47
N LEU A 89 -4.47 -0.69 -0.80
CA LEU A 89 -4.41 -1.30 -2.11
C LEU A 89 -5.67 -2.11 -2.45
N ILE A 90 -6.27 -2.79 -1.48
CA ILE A 90 -7.50 -3.58 -1.67
C ILE A 90 -8.78 -2.83 -1.28
N SER A 91 -8.70 -1.53 -0.97
CA SER A 91 -9.90 -0.78 -0.64
C SER A 91 -10.82 -0.72 -1.85
N GLU A 92 -12.12 -0.86 -1.64
CA GLU A 92 -13.11 -0.55 -2.67
C GLU A 92 -12.98 0.92 -3.10
N LYS A 93 -13.49 1.25 -4.30
CA LYS A 93 -13.64 2.65 -4.71
C LYS A 93 -14.30 3.42 -3.56
N TYR A 94 -13.67 4.52 -3.15
CA TYR A 94 -14.33 5.45 -2.25
C TYR A 94 -15.49 6.06 -3.00
N GLU A 95 -16.69 5.57 -2.70
CA GLU A 95 -17.87 6.39 -2.85
C GLU A 95 -17.79 7.43 -1.72
N PRO A 96 -17.59 8.73 -2.03
CA PRO A 96 -17.86 9.74 -1.02
C PRO A 96 -19.30 9.51 -0.57
N ASN A 97 -19.50 9.19 0.71
CA ASN A 97 -20.83 9.26 1.30
C ASN A 97 -21.35 10.68 1.00
N VAL A 98 -22.27 10.79 0.05
CA VAL A 98 -23.09 11.98 -0.16
C VAL A 98 -24.09 12.07 0.99
N GLU A 99 -23.58 12.18 2.22
CA GLU A 99 -24.38 12.63 3.35
C GLU A 99 -24.45 14.15 3.27
N GLY A 100 -25.49 14.66 2.63
CA GLY A 100 -25.75 16.09 2.59
C GLY A 100 -26.64 16.62 1.47
N GLY A 101 -27.53 15.79 0.88
CA GLY A 101 -28.68 16.33 0.16
C GLY A 101 -29.75 16.73 1.16
N LYS A 102 -29.78 18.02 1.56
CA LYS A 102 -30.98 18.66 2.09
C LYS A 102 -31.69 19.40 0.96
#